data_AF-A0A2N7RZI8-F1
#
_entry.id   AF-A0A2N7RZI8-F1
#
_cell.length_a   1.000
_cell.length_b   1.000
_cell.length_c   1.000
_cell.angle_alpha   90.00
_cell.angle_beta   90.00
_cell.angle_gamma   90.00
#
_symmetry.space_group_name_H-M   'P 1'
#
loop_
_entity.id
_entity.type
_entity.pdbx_description
1 polymer ?
#
loop_
_entity_poly.entity_id
_entity_poly.type
_entity_poly.pdbx_seq_one_letter_code
_entity_poly.pdbx_strand_id
1 'polypeptide(L)'
;MTELDFSTPPRLNSFGETIRRIEAERLEEAKQAVADGWTETDHPAKCCPPKTSKPKPKGRPIEEVQRLLGQAERKAVHWQSVANTLQGELNQTDANRPKFDHGMMQVSLKTRRKGMGREIQLWKDADHAKQRADHYQRLVKKYQDQINKRS
;
A
#
# COMPACT_ATOMS: atom_id res chain seq x y z
N MET A 1 35.51 0.77 -48.35
CA MET A 1 36.42 1.72 -47.68
C MET A 1 35.91 3.11 -47.97
N THR A 2 35.29 3.74 -46.98
CA THR A 2 35.04 5.19 -46.94
C THR A 2 34.91 5.56 -45.47
N GLU A 3 35.82 6.42 -45.06
CA GLU A 3 36.09 6.83 -43.69
C GLU A 3 34.98 7.78 -43.22
N LEU A 4 34.48 7.59 -41.99
CA LEU A 4 33.60 8.56 -41.35
C LEU A 4 34.47 9.52 -40.54
N ASP A 5 34.66 10.70 -41.12
CA ASP A 5 35.37 11.85 -40.59
C ASP A 5 34.57 12.48 -39.42
N PHE A 6 35.14 12.49 -38.21
CA PHE A 6 34.51 12.95 -36.96
C PHE A 6 34.67 14.47 -36.72
N SER A 7 34.61 15.28 -37.79
CA SER A 7 35.00 16.71 -37.74
C SER A 7 33.83 17.72 -37.76
N THR A 8 32.61 17.33 -37.39
CA THR A 8 31.50 18.31 -37.27
C THR A 8 30.99 18.41 -35.82
N PRO A 9 31.21 19.54 -35.11
CA PRO A 9 30.58 19.75 -33.82
C PRO A 9 29.06 19.77 -33.98
N PRO A 10 28.28 19.16 -33.05
CA PRO A 10 26.83 19.15 -33.14
C PRO A 10 26.30 20.58 -33.15
N ARG A 11 25.58 20.94 -34.21
CA ARG A 11 24.97 22.27 -34.39
C ARG A 11 24.01 22.54 -33.23
N LEU A 12 24.32 23.54 -32.41
CA LEU A 12 23.51 24.02 -31.27
C LEU A 12 22.21 24.75 -31.68
N ASN A 13 21.60 24.39 -32.81
CA ASN A 13 20.34 24.99 -33.30
C ASN A 13 19.13 24.02 -33.22
N SER A 14 19.31 22.84 -32.63
CA SER A 14 18.34 21.76 -32.74
C SER A 14 17.08 21.93 -31.89
N PHE A 15 17.13 22.68 -30.78
CA PHE A 15 15.99 22.73 -29.85
C PHE A 15 14.88 23.68 -30.33
N GLY A 16 15.25 24.89 -30.77
CA GLY A 16 14.29 25.88 -31.26
C GLY A 16 13.61 25.47 -32.57
N GLU A 17 14.35 24.82 -33.47
CA GLU A 17 13.78 24.26 -34.71
C GLU A 17 12.85 23.07 -34.42
N THR A 18 13.19 22.24 -33.44
CA THR A 18 12.33 21.13 -33.00
C THR A 18 11.03 21.65 -32.37
N ILE A 19 11.09 22.68 -31.53
CA ILE A 19 9.88 23.32 -30.97
C ILE A 19 9.01 23.88 -32.08
N ARG A 20 9.58 24.64 -33.02
CA ARG A 20 8.80 25.20 -34.16
C ARG A 20 8.18 24.11 -35.02
N ARG A 21 8.88 22.98 -35.23
CA ARG A 21 8.33 21.84 -35.97
C ARG A 21 7.16 21.20 -35.22
N ILE A 22 7.31 20.96 -33.91
CA ILE A 22 6.25 20.38 -33.08
C ILE A 22 5.05 21.34 -33.00
N GLU A 23 5.27 22.65 -32.87
CA GLU A 23 4.20 23.65 -32.86
C GLU A 23 3.45 23.69 -34.20
N ALA A 24 4.15 23.58 -35.32
CA ALA A 24 3.54 23.49 -36.65
C ALA A 24 2.72 22.20 -36.81
N GLU A 25 3.27 21.04 -36.42
CA GLU A 25 2.59 19.74 -36.45
C GLU A 25 1.31 19.76 -35.59
N ARG A 26 1.37 20.36 -34.39
CA ARG A 26 0.21 20.50 -33.50
C ARG A 26 -0.85 21.44 -34.03
N LEU A 27 -0.45 22.51 -34.71
CA LEU A 27 -1.39 23.44 -35.35
C LEU A 27 -2.09 22.81 -36.55
N GLU A 28 -1.40 21.99 -37.33
CA GLU A 28 -2.01 21.24 -38.43
C GLU A 28 -2.96 20.16 -37.93
N GLU A 29 -2.56 19.40 -36.90
CA GLU A 29 -3.41 18.39 -36.24
C GLU A 29 -4.69 19.02 -35.67
N ALA A 30 -4.57 20.19 -35.02
CA ALA A 30 -5.72 20.92 -34.50
C ALA A 30 -6.65 21.45 -35.62
N LYS A 31 -6.08 21.96 -36.72
CA LYS A 31 -6.88 22.41 -37.88
C LYS A 31 -7.59 21.23 -38.55
N GLN A 32 -6.95 20.08 -38.61
CA GLN A 32 -7.53 18.86 -39.18
C GLN A 32 -8.67 18.33 -38.30
N ALA A 33 -8.49 18.30 -36.98
CA ALA A 33 -9.56 17.93 -36.04
C ALA A 33 -10.79 18.85 -36.17
N VAL A 34 -10.58 20.17 -36.30
CA VAL A 34 -11.68 21.12 -36.54
C VAL A 34 -12.36 20.89 -37.89
N ALA A 35 -11.61 20.57 -38.95
CA ALA A 35 -12.16 20.27 -40.27
C ALA A 35 -12.93 18.94 -40.29
N ASP A 36 -12.51 17.95 -39.48
CA ASP A 36 -13.17 16.68 -39.27
C ASP A 36 -14.42 16.79 -38.37
N GLY A 37 -14.80 18.01 -37.99
CA GLY A 37 -16.04 18.29 -37.27
C GLY A 37 -15.98 18.04 -35.77
N TRP A 38 -14.78 17.98 -35.16
CA TRP A 38 -14.66 17.93 -33.70
C TRP A 38 -15.31 19.15 -33.07
N THR A 39 -16.38 18.90 -32.31
CA THR A 39 -17.05 19.92 -31.50
C THR A 39 -16.57 19.83 -30.04
N GLU A 40 -16.76 20.88 -29.24
CA GLU A 40 -16.52 20.83 -27.78
C GLU A 40 -17.22 19.67 -27.07
N THR A 41 -18.24 19.06 -27.70
CA THR A 41 -18.96 17.90 -27.16
C THR A 41 -18.21 16.58 -27.28
N ASP A 42 -17.23 16.50 -28.17
CA ASP A 42 -16.39 15.32 -28.42
C ASP A 42 -15.12 15.32 -27.55
N HIS A 43 -14.93 16.36 -26.72
CA HIS A 43 -13.81 16.41 -25.80
C HIS A 43 -13.90 15.24 -24.79
N PRO A 44 -12.87 14.38 -24.68
CA PRO A 44 -12.89 13.20 -23.81
C PRO A 44 -13.00 13.55 -22.32
N ALA A 45 -12.86 14.82 -21.96
CA ALA A 45 -13.24 15.35 -20.67
C ALA A 45 -14.55 16.17 -20.77
N LYS A 46 -15.70 15.49 -20.68
CA LYS A 46 -16.84 15.98 -19.89
C LYS A 46 -16.38 16.10 -18.42
N CYS A 47 -15.50 17.05 -18.14
CA CYS A 47 -14.84 17.20 -16.85
C CYS A 47 -15.81 17.65 -15.74
N CYS A 48 -17.01 18.10 -16.10
CA CYS A 48 -18.07 18.45 -15.17
C CYS A 48 -19.41 17.91 -15.69
N PRO A 49 -20.08 16.96 -15.01
CA PRO A 49 -21.49 16.74 -15.27
C PRO A 49 -22.27 18.04 -14.98
N PRO A 50 -23.39 18.31 -15.68
CA PRO A 50 -24.24 19.46 -15.38
C PRO A 50 -24.61 19.45 -13.90
N LYS A 51 -24.81 20.62 -13.29
CA LYS A 51 -25.07 20.88 -11.86
C LYS A 51 -26.41 20.28 -11.36
N THR A 52 -26.62 18.99 -11.58
CA THR A 52 -27.67 18.14 -11.01
C THR A 52 -27.06 16.95 -10.27
N SER A 53 -25.78 17.03 -9.91
CA SER A 53 -25.18 16.10 -8.96
C SER A 53 -25.86 16.31 -7.61
N LYS A 54 -26.86 15.47 -7.33
CA LYS A 54 -27.35 15.22 -5.98
C LYS A 54 -26.12 15.16 -5.06
N PRO A 55 -26.11 15.87 -3.92
CA PRO A 55 -24.95 15.84 -3.03
C PRO A 55 -24.63 14.39 -2.75
N LYS A 56 -23.42 13.94 -3.12
CA LYS A 56 -22.98 12.57 -2.82
C LYS A 56 -23.27 12.35 -1.33
N PRO A 57 -23.98 11.27 -0.95
CA PRO A 57 -24.31 11.04 0.44
C PRO A 57 -23.03 11.12 1.26
N LYS A 58 -23.03 11.97 2.31
CA LYS A 58 -21.85 12.18 3.14
C LYS A 58 -21.50 10.87 3.84
N GLY A 59 -20.50 10.17 3.32
CA GLY A 59 -19.99 8.92 3.90
C GLY A 59 -19.67 7.85 2.86
N ARG A 60 -18.90 6.84 3.27
CA ARG A 60 -18.65 5.65 2.44
C ARG A 60 -19.98 4.93 2.15
N PRO A 61 -20.20 4.37 0.95
CA PRO A 61 -21.37 3.54 0.65
C PRO A 61 -21.43 2.32 1.59
N ILE A 62 -22.64 1.81 1.86
CA ILE A 62 -22.87 0.69 2.79
C ILE A 62 -22.09 -0.56 2.33
N GLU A 63 -22.07 -0.83 1.03
CA GLU A 63 -21.31 -1.92 0.41
C GLU A 63 -19.81 -1.84 0.73
N GLU A 64 -19.23 -0.63 0.73
CA GLU A 64 -17.82 -0.44 1.10
C GLU A 64 -17.62 -0.69 2.60
N VAL A 65 -18.54 -0.26 3.46
CA VAL A 65 -18.48 -0.52 4.91
C VAL A 65 -18.57 -2.03 5.19
N GLN A 66 -19.44 -2.76 4.49
CA GLN A 66 -19.53 -4.22 4.58
C GLN A 66 -18.25 -4.91 4.09
N ARG A 67 -17.66 -4.43 2.99
CA ARG A 67 -16.37 -4.95 2.50
C ARG A 67 -15.26 -4.75 3.53
N LEU A 68 -15.22 -3.57 4.17
CA LEU A 68 -14.26 -3.25 5.22
C LEU A 68 -14.48 -4.08 6.50
N LEU A 69 -15.74 -4.35 6.87
CA LEU A 69 -16.09 -5.27 7.95
C LEU A 69 -15.49 -6.66 7.70
N GLY A 70 -15.80 -7.27 6.55
CA GLY A 70 -15.28 -8.59 6.23
C GLY A 70 -13.75 -8.63 6.14
N GLN A 71 -13.10 -7.55 5.69
CA GLN A 71 -11.64 -7.45 5.72
C GLN A 71 -11.09 -7.37 7.15
N ALA A 72 -11.75 -6.61 8.02
CA ALA A 72 -11.37 -6.48 9.43
C ALA A 72 -11.54 -7.81 10.18
N GLU A 73 -12.64 -8.54 9.96
CA GLU A 73 -12.88 -9.86 10.54
C GLU A 73 -11.79 -10.87 10.15
N ARG A 74 -11.48 -10.98 8.85
CA ARG A 74 -10.39 -11.86 8.38
C ARG A 74 -9.05 -11.52 9.01
N LYS A 75 -8.75 -10.22 9.15
CA LYS A 75 -7.49 -9.78 9.77
C LYS A 75 -7.48 -10.01 11.28
N ALA A 76 -8.62 -9.84 11.97
CA ALA A 76 -8.73 -10.15 13.39
C ALA A 76 -8.44 -11.63 13.65
N VAL A 77 -9.05 -12.53 12.88
CA VAL A 77 -8.80 -13.97 12.97
C VAL A 77 -7.34 -14.31 12.68
N HIS A 78 -6.76 -13.72 11.62
CA HIS A 78 -5.36 -13.94 11.29
C HIS A 78 -4.42 -13.54 12.43
N TRP A 79 -4.54 -12.31 12.94
CA TRP A 79 -3.68 -11.83 14.02
C TRP A 79 -3.91 -12.56 15.33
N GLN A 80 -5.14 -13.00 15.61
CA GLN A 80 -5.43 -13.86 16.76
C GLN A 80 -4.73 -15.21 16.63
N SER A 81 -4.75 -15.83 15.44
CA SER A 81 -4.05 -17.08 15.19
C SER A 81 -2.54 -16.91 15.35
N VAL A 82 -1.96 -15.82 14.83
CA VAL A 82 -0.53 -15.52 15.00
C VAL A 82 -0.18 -15.34 16.47
N ALA A 83 -0.99 -14.59 17.24
CA ALA A 83 -0.79 -14.42 18.67
C ALA A 83 -0.82 -15.76 19.42
N ASN A 84 -1.77 -16.63 19.09
CA ASN A 84 -1.86 -17.96 19.70
C ASN A 84 -0.65 -18.84 19.38
N THR A 85 -0.17 -18.82 18.12
CA THR A 85 1.04 -19.55 17.71
C THR A 85 2.26 -19.07 18.47
N LEU A 86 2.48 -17.75 18.52
CA LEU A 86 3.63 -17.14 19.21
C LEU A 86 3.57 -17.40 20.73
N GLN A 87 2.38 -17.39 21.32
CA GLN A 87 2.21 -17.76 22.72
C GLN A 87 2.54 -19.25 22.96
N GLY A 88 2.18 -20.13 22.02
CA GLY A 88 2.59 -21.53 22.05
C GLY A 88 4.11 -21.71 22.00
N GLU A 89 4.79 -20.95 21.13
CA GLU A 89 6.25 -20.94 21.06
C GLU A 89 6.88 -20.43 22.36
N LEU A 90 6.34 -19.37 22.97
CA LEU A 90 6.80 -18.84 24.25
C LEU A 90 6.68 -19.89 25.36
N ASN A 91 5.51 -20.53 25.46
CA ASN A 91 5.28 -21.59 26.45
C ASN A 91 6.26 -22.77 26.24
N GLN A 92 6.58 -23.10 24.98
CA GLN A 92 7.56 -24.14 24.67
C GLN A 92 8.99 -23.71 25.01
N THR A 93 9.36 -22.45 24.77
CA THR A 93 10.65 -21.89 25.20
C THR A 93 10.80 -21.94 26.73
N ASP A 94 9.75 -21.58 27.46
CA ASP A 94 9.74 -21.66 28.93
C ASP A 94 9.83 -23.11 29.42
N ALA A 95 9.09 -24.03 28.81
CA ALA A 95 9.11 -25.45 29.17
C ALA A 95 10.49 -26.10 28.90
N ASN A 96 11.17 -25.68 27.84
CA ASN A 96 12.50 -26.16 27.46
C ASN A 96 13.63 -25.45 28.22
N ARG A 97 13.32 -24.47 29.07
CA ARG A 97 14.32 -23.76 29.84
C ARG A 97 14.95 -24.72 30.85
N PRO A 98 16.29 -24.87 30.88
CA PRO A 98 16.92 -25.75 31.84
C PRO A 98 16.66 -25.23 33.26
N LYS A 99 15.98 -26.06 34.08
CA LYS A 99 15.54 -25.72 35.45
C LYS A 99 16.68 -25.34 36.40
N PHE A 100 17.92 -25.66 36.06
CA PHE A 100 19.11 -25.47 36.90
C PHE A 100 20.16 -24.52 36.28
N ASP A 101 19.82 -23.76 35.24
CA ASP A 101 20.76 -22.80 34.65
C ASP A 101 20.82 -21.49 35.46
N HIS A 102 21.14 -21.58 36.75
CA HIS A 102 21.45 -20.46 37.65
C HIS A 102 22.85 -19.87 37.42
N GLY A 103 23.41 -20.01 36.19
CA GLY A 103 24.75 -19.53 35.86
C GLY A 103 25.82 -20.62 35.78
N MET A 104 25.45 -21.90 35.81
CA MET A 104 26.44 -22.98 35.63
C MET A 104 26.93 -23.04 34.18
N MET A 105 28.24 -22.85 34.03
CA MET A 105 29.01 -22.45 32.83
C MET A 105 29.04 -23.43 31.64
N GLN A 106 28.01 -24.25 31.40
CA GLN A 106 28.07 -25.25 30.30
C GLN A 106 27.69 -24.70 28.92
N VAL A 107 27.14 -23.49 28.82
CA VAL A 107 26.77 -22.86 27.53
C VAL A 107 27.60 -21.61 27.31
N SER A 108 28.19 -21.46 26.11
CA SER A 108 28.96 -20.27 25.77
C SER A 108 28.11 -19.00 25.95
N LEU A 109 28.71 -17.91 26.47
CA LEU A 109 28.03 -16.61 26.65
C LEU A 109 27.37 -16.11 25.36
N LYS A 110 27.96 -16.41 24.19
CA LYS A 110 27.43 -16.06 22.87
C LYS A 110 26.12 -16.78 22.57
N THR A 111 26.04 -18.07 22.88
CA THR A 111 24.81 -18.87 22.72
C THR A 111 23.71 -18.38 23.66
N ARG A 112 24.07 -18.06 24.92
CA ARG A 112 23.12 -17.54 25.92
C ARG A 112 22.55 -16.17 25.52
N ARG A 113 23.38 -15.24 25.02
CA ARG A 113 22.93 -13.93 24.49
C ARG A 113 22.02 -14.07 23.27
N LYS A 114 22.33 -15.00 22.37
CA LYS A 114 21.49 -15.28 21.19
C LYS A 114 20.11 -15.85 21.58
N GLY A 115 20.08 -16.73 22.59
CA GLY A 115 18.84 -17.27 23.16
C GLY A 115 17.95 -16.20 23.78
N MET A 116 18.50 -15.34 24.65
CA MET A 116 17.75 -14.21 25.22
C MET A 116 17.23 -13.24 24.16
N GLY A 117 18.03 -12.92 23.13
CA GLY A 117 17.60 -12.02 22.05
C GLY A 117 16.40 -12.57 21.27
N ARG A 118 16.36 -13.89 21.04
CA ARG A 118 15.23 -14.56 20.39
C ARG A 118 13.98 -14.56 21.26
N GLU A 119 14.11 -14.85 22.55
CA GLU A 119 13.00 -14.83 23.51
C GLU A 119 12.38 -13.43 23.62
N ILE A 120 13.21 -12.39 23.74
CA ILE A 120 12.77 -10.99 23.77
C ILE A 120 12.04 -10.62 22.48
N GLN A 121 12.54 -11.05 21.32
CA GLN A 121 11.89 -10.79 20.04
C GLN A 121 10.53 -11.51 19.96
N LEU A 122 10.46 -12.77 20.41
CA LEU A 122 9.23 -13.56 20.43
C LEU A 122 8.16 -12.91 21.32
N TRP A 123 8.54 -12.38 22.48
CA TRP A 123 7.65 -11.60 23.36
C TRP A 123 7.13 -10.33 22.67
N LYS A 124 8.01 -9.58 22.00
CA LYS A 124 7.62 -8.37 21.24
C LYS A 124 6.67 -8.70 20.10
N ASP A 125 6.93 -9.77 19.38
CA ASP A 125 6.10 -10.20 18.25
C ASP A 125 4.74 -10.69 18.73
N ALA A 126 4.69 -11.41 19.85
CA ALA A 126 3.44 -11.86 20.47
C ALA A 126 2.58 -10.68 20.94
N ASP A 127 3.19 -9.69 21.62
CA ASP A 127 2.50 -8.49 22.06
C ASP A 127 1.98 -7.67 20.88
N HIS A 128 2.81 -7.48 19.85
CA HIS A 128 2.40 -6.80 18.63
C HIS A 128 1.23 -7.53 17.95
N ALA A 129 1.29 -8.86 17.84
CA ALA A 129 0.20 -9.64 17.24
C ALA A 129 -1.11 -9.47 18.01
N LYS A 130 -1.06 -9.47 19.34
CA LYS A 130 -2.21 -9.20 20.21
C LYS A 130 -2.77 -7.79 20.00
N GLN A 131 -1.92 -6.76 20.01
CA GLN A 131 -2.34 -5.39 19.75
C GLN A 131 -3.03 -5.24 18.38
N ARG A 132 -2.56 -5.96 17.37
CA ARG A 132 -3.16 -5.98 16.02
C ARG A 132 -4.50 -6.70 16.01
N ALA A 133 -4.63 -7.83 16.71
CA ALA A 133 -5.90 -8.53 16.88
C ALA A 133 -6.96 -7.60 17.52
N ASP A 134 -6.61 -6.95 18.62
CA ASP A 134 -7.48 -5.99 19.33
C ASP A 134 -7.83 -4.78 18.48
N HIS A 135 -6.89 -4.29 17.66
CA HIS A 135 -7.15 -3.21 16.71
C HIS A 135 -8.22 -3.61 15.69
N TYR A 136 -8.09 -4.79 15.07
CA TYR A 136 -9.05 -5.24 14.08
C TYR A 136 -10.40 -5.60 14.68
N GLN A 137 -10.45 -6.17 15.90
CA GLN A 137 -11.68 -6.36 16.68
C GLN A 137 -12.43 -5.03 16.91
N ARG A 138 -11.71 -3.96 17.29
CA ARG A 138 -12.30 -2.62 17.42
C ARG A 138 -12.85 -2.07 16.10
N LEU A 139 -12.16 -2.34 14.98
CA LEU A 139 -12.65 -1.95 13.65
C LEU A 139 -13.91 -2.72 13.25
N VAL A 140 -13.98 -4.03 13.53
CA VAL A 140 -15.18 -4.85 13.30
C VAL A 140 -16.38 -4.22 14.02
N LYS A 141 -16.25 -3.95 15.33
CA LYS A 141 -17.31 -3.29 16.11
C LYS A 141 -17.70 -1.95 15.50
N LYS A 142 -16.73 -1.12 15.13
CA LYS A 142 -16.97 0.19 14.51
C LYS A 142 -17.76 0.08 13.20
N TYR A 143 -17.43 -0.88 12.33
CA TYR A 143 -18.14 -1.06 11.06
C TYR A 143 -19.52 -1.66 11.26
N GLN A 144 -19.67 -2.60 12.20
CA GLN A 144 -20.97 -3.13 12.59
C GLN A 144 -21.90 -2.02 13.11
N ASP A 145 -21.40 -1.15 13.99
CA ASP A 145 -22.14 0.01 14.50
C ASP A 145 -22.54 0.97 13.37
N GLN A 146 -21.69 1.14 12.35
CA GLN A 146 -22.02 1.98 11.18
C GLN A 146 -23.10 1.36 10.29
N ILE A 147 -23.11 0.04 10.16
CA ILE A 147 -24.16 -0.68 9.41
C ILE A 147 -25.47 -0.58 10.19
N ASN A 148 -25.46 -0.90 11.49
CA ASN A 148 -26.64 -0.87 12.35
C ASN A 148 -27.30 0.52 12.46
N LYS A 149 -26.51 1.61 12.38
CA LYS A 149 -27.03 2.99 12.38
C LYS A 149 -27.73 3.39 11.07
N ARG A 150 -27.53 2.61 10.01
CA ARG A 150 -28.01 2.92 8.64
C ARG A 150 -29.11 1.96 8.17
N SER A 151 -29.21 0.79 8.80
CA SER A 151 -30.33 -0.16 8.70
C SER A 151 -31.50 0.31 9.56
#